data_AF-A0A3N2REY5-F1
#
_entry.id   AF-A0A3N2REY5-F1
#
_cell.length_a   1.000
_cell.length_b   1.000
_cell.length_c   1.000
_cell.angle_alpha   90.00
_cell.angle_beta   90.00
_cell.angle_gamma   90.00
#
_symmetry.space_group_name_H-M   'P 1'
#
loop_
_entity.id
_entity.type
_entity.pdbx_description
1 polymer ?
#
loop_
_entity_poly.entity_id
_entity_poly.type
_entity_poly.pdbx_seq_one_letter_code
_entity_poly.pdbx_strand_id
1 'polypeptide(L)'
;MSPLQGLLDVLLAEGGAAWSAFERVPGVQWRDPAPQDNPDSDAPDNARYRAGTLLLGGYSGTIEVPDGKLGAEAGTRQANEGEVGATLNGDAQRVHSLVLVKFEASEDYQQVLQRQFGAGATVKPIAGQCALDFGTTAENTQANQFFEVRLTDTKIVYAEGYVDDGGNQGPGTTTYQFTLTKPAQKIASMRCKEF
;
A
#
# COMPACT_ATOMS: atom_id res chain seq x y z
N MET A 1 16.97 -5.83 -5.92
CA MET A 1 15.64 -6.09 -5.32
C MET A 1 15.12 -4.77 -4.81
N SER A 2 13.87 -4.39 -5.13
CA SER A 2 13.31 -3.11 -4.64
C SER A 2 12.98 -3.18 -3.15
N PRO A 3 12.88 -2.03 -2.44
CA PRO A 3 12.44 -2.01 -1.04
C PRO A 3 11.06 -2.66 -0.84
N LEU A 4 10.12 -2.44 -1.78
CA LEU A 4 8.79 -3.07 -1.74
C LEU A 4 8.90 -4.59 -1.83
N GLN A 5 9.69 -5.11 -2.77
CA GLN A 5 9.88 -6.56 -2.88
C GLN A 5 10.48 -7.13 -1.58
N GLY A 6 11.44 -6.43 -0.96
CA GLY A 6 12.02 -6.84 0.32
C GLY A 6 11.00 -6.90 1.46
N LEU A 7 10.10 -5.91 1.56
CA LEU A 7 9.02 -5.92 2.55
C LEU A 7 8.06 -7.10 2.34
N LEU A 8 7.67 -7.36 1.09
CA LEU A 8 6.76 -8.46 0.76
C LEU A 8 7.42 -9.83 0.95
N ASP A 9 8.72 -9.95 0.65
CA ASP A 9 9.49 -11.17 0.90
C ASP A 9 9.54 -11.52 2.39
N VAL A 10 9.63 -10.51 3.27
CA VAL A 10 9.53 -10.69 4.72
C VAL A 10 8.09 -11.04 5.11
N LEU A 11 7.10 -10.27 4.65
CA LEU A 11 5.68 -10.50 4.97
C LEU A 11 5.21 -11.93 4.63
N LEU A 12 5.71 -12.48 3.53
CA LEU A 12 5.40 -13.83 3.03
C LEU A 12 6.25 -14.95 3.65
N ALA A 13 7.03 -14.67 4.70
CA ALA A 13 7.77 -15.70 5.42
C ALA A 13 6.81 -16.73 6.06
N GLU A 14 7.20 -18.01 6.05
CA GLU A 14 6.38 -19.09 6.61
C GLU A 14 5.96 -18.80 8.07
N GLY A 15 4.65 -18.90 8.32
CA GLY A 15 4.04 -18.63 9.64
C GLY A 15 3.71 -17.16 9.92
N GLY A 16 4.01 -16.24 9.02
CA GLY A 16 3.79 -14.79 9.19
C GLY A 16 4.96 -14.08 9.87
N ALA A 17 5.23 -12.84 9.51
CA ALA A 17 6.44 -12.13 9.93
C ALA A 17 6.28 -11.38 11.26
N ALA A 18 7.19 -11.64 12.20
CA ALA A 18 7.33 -10.83 13.40
C ALA A 18 7.78 -9.41 13.06
N TRP A 19 7.38 -8.43 13.86
CA TRP A 19 7.72 -7.02 13.67
C TRP A 19 9.23 -6.74 13.52
N SER A 20 10.07 -7.45 14.27
CA SER A 20 11.53 -7.29 14.21
C SER A 20 12.14 -7.70 12.86
N ALA A 21 11.48 -8.57 12.10
CA ALA A 21 11.95 -8.98 10.78
C ALA A 21 11.97 -7.82 9.77
N PHE A 22 11.16 -6.78 9.99
CA PHE A 22 11.05 -5.61 9.12
C PHE A 22 12.09 -4.52 9.41
N GLU A 23 12.81 -4.60 10.54
CA GLU A 23 13.75 -3.54 10.97
C GLU A 23 14.89 -3.29 9.98
N ARG A 24 15.28 -4.32 9.23
CA ARG A 24 16.50 -4.33 8.41
C ARG A 24 16.23 -4.45 6.92
N VAL A 25 14.99 -4.22 6.48
CA VAL A 25 14.66 -4.26 5.05
C VAL A 25 15.38 -3.09 4.35
N PRO A 26 16.29 -3.36 3.39
CA PRO A 26 17.06 -2.30 2.76
C PRO A 26 16.19 -1.29 2.01
N GLY A 27 16.49 0.00 2.18
CA GLY A 27 15.79 1.10 1.50
C GLY A 27 14.45 1.50 2.13
N VAL A 28 14.12 0.97 3.32
CA VAL A 28 12.98 1.42 4.12
C VAL A 28 13.48 2.27 5.29
N GLN A 29 12.88 3.43 5.49
CA GLN A 29 13.19 4.35 6.59
C GLN A 29 12.01 4.39 7.55
N TRP A 30 12.13 3.71 8.70
CA TRP A 30 11.09 3.74 9.72
C TRP A 30 11.09 5.09 10.44
N ARG A 31 9.94 5.76 10.43
CA ARG A 31 9.69 6.95 11.26
C ARG A 31 9.43 6.53 12.70
N ASP A 32 8.62 5.49 12.87
CA ASP A 32 8.28 4.96 14.18
C ASP A 32 9.35 3.96 14.64
N PRO A 33 9.88 4.10 15.87
CA PRO A 33 10.96 3.23 16.36
C PRO A 33 10.48 1.80 16.65
N ALA A 34 9.19 1.63 16.95
CA ALA A 34 8.55 0.36 17.27
C ALA A 34 7.06 0.40 16.86
N PRO A 35 6.37 -0.77 16.81
CA PRO A 35 4.93 -0.81 16.57
C PRO A 35 4.15 -0.08 17.67
N GLN A 36 3.14 0.69 17.28
CA GLN A 36 2.28 1.50 18.15
C GLN A 36 0.84 0.98 18.10
N ASP A 37 0.00 1.34 19.07
CA ASP A 37 -1.44 1.07 19.01
C ASP A 37 -2.07 1.77 17.80
N ASN A 38 -2.92 1.08 17.05
CA ASN A 38 -3.65 1.66 15.93
C ASN A 38 -4.96 2.30 16.44
N PRO A 39 -5.07 3.64 16.47
CA PRO A 39 -6.30 4.29 16.93
C PRO A 39 -7.45 4.18 15.93
N ASP A 40 -7.16 3.84 14.67
CA ASP A 40 -8.12 3.84 13.57
C ASP A 40 -8.76 2.46 13.35
N SER A 41 -8.45 1.47 14.20
CA SER A 41 -8.98 0.12 14.04
C SER A 41 -9.15 -0.62 15.37
N ASP A 42 -10.35 -1.17 15.57
CA ASP A 42 -10.65 -2.11 16.66
C ASP A 42 -10.42 -3.58 16.26
N ALA A 43 -9.99 -3.85 15.02
CA ALA A 43 -9.79 -5.20 14.51
C ALA A 43 -8.50 -5.81 15.11
N PRO A 44 -8.54 -7.01 15.73
CA PRO A 44 -7.38 -7.59 16.40
C PRO A 44 -6.13 -7.78 15.51
N ASP A 45 -6.34 -8.06 14.23
CA ASP A 45 -5.31 -8.23 13.20
C ASP A 45 -4.77 -6.91 12.64
N ASN A 46 -5.32 -5.78 13.08
CA ASN A 46 -4.89 -4.43 12.72
C ASN A 46 -4.70 -3.52 13.95
N ALA A 47 -4.57 -4.12 15.13
CA ALA A 47 -4.48 -3.41 16.42
C ALA A 47 -3.16 -2.64 16.60
N ARG A 48 -2.15 -2.95 15.80
CA ARG A 48 -0.82 -2.33 15.83
C ARG A 48 -0.42 -1.84 14.46
N TYR A 49 0.26 -0.70 14.42
CA TYR A 49 0.85 -0.19 13.19
C TYR A 49 2.30 0.28 13.38
N ARG A 50 3.06 0.37 12.30
CA ARG A 50 4.36 1.04 12.26
C ARG A 50 4.53 1.73 10.92
N ALA A 51 4.84 3.03 10.95
CA ALA A 51 4.99 3.82 9.75
C ALA A 51 6.46 4.15 9.43
N GLY A 52 6.72 4.27 8.13
CA GLY A 52 8.00 4.65 7.54
C GLY A 52 7.80 5.16 6.13
N THR A 53 8.90 5.21 5.38
CA THR A 53 8.92 5.57 3.97
C THR A 53 9.82 4.64 3.18
N LEU A 54 9.57 4.53 1.88
CA LEU A 54 10.46 3.85 0.93
C LEU A 54 10.40 4.54 -0.43
N LEU A 55 11.32 4.17 -1.31
CA LEU A 55 11.36 4.64 -2.69
C LEU A 55 10.93 3.55 -3.66
N LEU A 56 9.89 3.81 -4.45
CA LEU A 56 9.50 2.97 -5.56
C LEU A 56 10.45 3.17 -6.75
N GLY A 57 10.73 2.08 -7.48
CA GLY A 57 11.53 2.11 -8.69
C GLY A 57 10.75 2.65 -9.89
N GLY A 58 11.48 3.20 -10.86
CA GLY A 58 10.90 3.75 -12.10
C GLY A 58 10.60 5.25 -12.06
N TYR A 59 10.93 5.91 -10.94
CA TYR A 59 10.76 7.34 -10.73
C TYR A 59 12.12 8.05 -10.68
N SER A 60 12.20 9.22 -11.31
CA SER A 60 13.40 10.07 -11.30
C SER A 60 13.08 11.56 -11.16
N GLY A 61 11.78 11.91 -11.18
CA GLY A 61 11.31 13.26 -10.98
C GLY A 61 11.36 13.69 -9.52
N THR A 62 11.17 14.99 -9.34
CA THR A 62 10.91 15.62 -8.05
C THR A 62 9.55 16.29 -8.15
N ILE A 63 8.72 16.11 -7.14
CA ILE A 63 7.36 16.66 -7.05
C ILE A 63 7.24 17.53 -5.80
N GLU A 64 6.27 18.43 -5.83
CA GLU A 64 5.93 19.25 -4.68
C GLU A 64 4.86 18.54 -3.84
N VAL A 65 5.14 18.34 -2.55
CA VAL A 65 4.24 17.67 -1.59
C VAL A 65 4.05 18.51 -0.34
N PRO A 66 2.97 18.35 0.43
CA PRO A 66 2.80 19.03 1.72
C PRO A 66 4.01 18.81 2.65
N ASP A 67 4.43 19.86 3.35
CA ASP A 67 5.56 19.78 4.28
C ASP A 67 5.20 19.16 5.65
N GLY A 68 3.93 18.81 5.84
CA GLY A 68 3.41 18.16 7.05
C GLY A 68 3.08 19.13 8.19
N LYS A 69 3.27 20.44 8.00
CA LYS A 69 2.84 21.45 8.97
C LYS A 69 1.35 21.74 8.82
N LEU A 70 0.74 22.19 9.91
CA LEU A 70 -0.68 22.51 9.98
C LEU A 70 -0.90 24.02 10.17
N GLY A 71 -2.03 24.52 9.69
CA GLY A 71 -2.44 25.91 9.90
C GLY A 71 -1.69 26.91 9.01
N ALA A 72 -1.47 28.13 9.52
CA ALA A 72 -0.87 29.22 8.73
C ALA A 72 0.59 28.97 8.31
N GLU A 73 1.25 27.99 8.91
CA GLU A 73 2.62 27.57 8.57
C GLU A 73 2.66 26.39 7.59
N ALA A 74 1.48 25.87 7.18
CA ALA A 74 1.40 24.82 6.19
C ALA A 74 2.02 25.31 4.87
N GLY A 75 2.93 24.52 4.33
CA GLY A 75 3.58 24.79 3.06
C GLY A 75 3.82 23.51 2.29
N THR A 76 4.73 23.62 1.32
CA THR A 76 5.13 22.51 0.49
C THR A 76 6.64 22.30 0.56
N ARG A 77 7.06 21.08 0.25
CA ARG A 77 8.46 20.66 0.11
C ARG A 77 8.64 19.89 -1.18
N GLN A 78 9.86 19.85 -1.66
CA GLN A 78 10.24 18.97 -2.77
C GLN A 78 10.48 17.54 -2.24
N ALA A 79 9.96 16.54 -2.95
CA ALA A 79 10.11 15.13 -2.64
C ALA A 79 10.40 14.33 -3.92
N ASN A 80 11.02 13.16 -3.79
CA ASN A 80 11.14 12.27 -4.94
C ASN A 80 9.74 11.78 -5.35
N GLU A 81 9.44 11.76 -6.64
CA GLU A 81 8.16 11.31 -7.18
C GLU A 81 7.78 9.88 -6.74
N GLY A 82 8.77 9.01 -6.58
CA GLY A 82 8.58 7.63 -6.11
C GLY A 82 8.57 7.46 -4.59
N GLU A 83 8.68 8.54 -3.82
CA GLU A 83 8.62 8.48 -2.36
C GLU A 83 7.19 8.10 -1.93
N VAL A 84 7.08 7.05 -1.12
CA VAL A 84 5.79 6.62 -0.55
C VAL A 84 5.88 6.53 0.95
N GLY A 85 4.78 6.89 1.62
CA GLY A 85 4.54 6.46 2.98
C GLY A 85 4.29 4.95 2.99
N ALA A 86 4.88 4.25 3.95
CA ALA A 86 4.72 2.82 4.14
C ALA A 86 4.21 2.55 5.55
N THR A 87 3.10 1.82 5.68
CA THR A 87 2.51 1.45 6.96
C THR A 87 2.39 -0.06 7.04
N LEU A 88 3.07 -0.66 8.02
CA LEU A 88 2.85 -2.05 8.41
C LEU A 88 1.71 -2.11 9.41
N ASN A 89 0.82 -3.07 9.24
CA ASN A 89 -0.35 -3.29 10.09
C ASN A 89 -0.38 -4.72 10.58
N GLY A 90 -0.71 -4.92 11.84
CA GLY A 90 -0.68 -6.24 12.44
C GLY A 90 -1.29 -6.32 13.83
N ASP A 91 -1.03 -7.45 14.49
CA ASP A 91 -1.39 -7.69 15.88
C ASP A 91 -0.18 -7.49 16.82
N ALA A 92 -0.31 -7.89 18.09
CA ALA A 92 0.74 -7.77 19.09
C ALA A 92 2.04 -8.54 18.75
N GLN A 93 2.00 -9.51 17.83
CA GLN A 93 3.12 -10.38 17.50
C GLN A 93 3.57 -10.27 16.05
N ARG A 94 2.65 -10.10 15.11
CA ARG A 94 2.89 -10.30 13.68
C ARG A 94 2.30 -9.19 12.83
N VAL A 95 2.92 -8.96 11.68
CA VAL A 95 2.42 -8.10 10.61
C VAL A 95 1.56 -8.94 9.65
N HIS A 96 0.39 -8.39 9.29
CA HIS A 96 -0.61 -9.04 8.44
C HIS A 96 -0.81 -8.33 7.11
N SER A 97 -0.52 -7.03 7.05
CA SER A 97 -0.64 -6.25 5.82
C SER A 97 0.36 -5.09 5.74
N LEU A 98 0.55 -4.61 4.51
CA LEU A 98 1.36 -3.44 4.18
C LEU A 98 0.49 -2.48 3.37
N VAL A 99 0.51 -1.20 3.71
CA VAL A 99 -0.13 -0.14 2.94
C VAL A 99 0.94 0.84 2.48
N LEU A 100 0.92 1.19 1.19
CA LEU A 100 1.72 2.26 0.63
C LEU A 100 0.82 3.41 0.21
N VAL A 101 1.21 4.64 0.54
CA VAL A 101 0.53 5.85 0.07
C VAL A 101 1.54 6.67 -0.72
N LYS A 102 1.32 6.76 -2.03
CA LYS A 102 2.08 7.63 -2.95
C LYS A 102 1.31 8.92 -3.15
N PHE A 103 2.02 10.04 -3.14
CA PHE A 103 1.43 11.32 -3.55
C PHE A 103 1.16 11.33 -5.06
N GLU A 104 0.14 12.09 -5.48
CA GLU A 104 -0.44 12.12 -6.83
C GLU A 104 -1.30 10.88 -7.13
N ALA A 105 -2.56 11.15 -7.49
CA ALA A 105 -3.49 10.13 -7.95
C ALA A 105 -3.07 9.58 -9.33
N SER A 106 -3.02 8.26 -9.46
CA SER A 106 -2.72 7.54 -10.68
C SER A 106 -3.37 6.15 -10.66
N GLU A 107 -4.05 5.80 -11.75
CA GLU A 107 -4.68 4.49 -11.94
C GLU A 107 -3.73 3.46 -12.61
N ASP A 108 -2.45 3.81 -12.85
CA ASP A 108 -1.46 2.94 -13.49
C ASP A 108 -0.92 1.83 -12.56
N TYR A 109 -1.78 1.32 -11.66
CA TYR A 109 -1.42 0.45 -10.55
C TYR A 109 -0.59 -0.75 -11.00
N GLN A 110 -1.07 -1.47 -12.03
CA GLN A 110 -0.40 -2.69 -12.49
C GLN A 110 1.02 -2.40 -12.99
N GLN A 111 1.19 -1.30 -13.74
CA GLN A 111 2.47 -0.94 -14.31
C GLN A 111 3.46 -0.50 -13.22
N VAL A 112 2.99 0.27 -12.24
CA VAL A 112 3.80 0.67 -11.08
C VAL A 112 4.24 -0.58 -10.30
N LEU A 113 3.31 -1.47 -9.96
CA LEU A 113 3.60 -2.71 -9.24
C LEU A 113 4.59 -3.60 -10.01
N GLN A 114 4.38 -3.82 -11.31
CA GLN A 114 5.22 -4.71 -12.12
C GLN A 114 6.68 -4.23 -12.18
N ARG A 115 6.94 -2.92 -12.13
CA ARG A 115 8.30 -2.35 -12.10
C ARG A 115 9.01 -2.58 -10.77
N GLN A 116 8.29 -2.92 -9.70
CA GLN A 116 8.89 -3.11 -8.38
C GLN A 116 9.52 -4.49 -8.20
N PHE A 117 9.23 -5.44 -9.09
CA PHE A 117 9.61 -6.84 -8.88
C PHE A 117 10.62 -7.35 -9.91
N GLY A 118 11.39 -8.37 -9.52
CA GLY A 118 12.34 -9.03 -10.42
C GLY A 118 11.66 -9.72 -11.62
N ALA A 119 12.46 -10.07 -12.63
CA ALA A 119 11.98 -10.57 -13.94
C ALA A 119 11.09 -11.83 -13.91
N GLY A 120 11.07 -12.58 -12.81
CA GLY A 120 10.21 -13.76 -12.64
C GLY A 120 8.86 -13.48 -11.96
N ALA A 121 8.63 -12.27 -11.46
CA ALA A 121 7.41 -11.93 -10.76
C ALA A 121 6.30 -11.50 -11.72
N THR A 122 5.05 -11.84 -11.38
CA THR A 122 3.87 -11.49 -12.17
C THR A 122 2.87 -10.70 -11.35
N VAL A 123 2.36 -9.61 -11.92
CA VAL A 123 1.21 -8.86 -11.39
C VAL A 123 0.03 -9.09 -12.33
N LYS A 124 -0.98 -9.84 -11.85
CA LYS A 124 -2.18 -10.17 -12.63
C LYS A 124 -3.41 -9.49 -12.04
N PRO A 125 -4.18 -8.71 -12.81
CA PRO A 125 -5.47 -8.21 -12.33
C PRO A 125 -6.40 -9.39 -12.08
N ILE A 126 -7.12 -9.35 -10.96
CA ILE A 126 -8.09 -10.37 -10.56
C ILE A 126 -9.50 -9.80 -10.40
N ALA A 127 -9.62 -8.49 -10.14
CA ALA A 127 -10.87 -7.77 -10.15
C ALA A 127 -10.65 -6.27 -10.38
N GLY A 128 -11.69 -5.56 -10.81
CA GLY A 128 -11.72 -4.10 -10.93
C GLY A 128 -13.10 -3.62 -11.37
N GLN A 129 -13.22 -2.37 -11.85
CA GLN A 129 -14.51 -1.80 -12.30
C GLN A 129 -15.60 -1.99 -11.23
N CYS A 130 -15.28 -1.61 -10.00
CA CYS A 130 -16.16 -1.76 -8.85
C CYS A 130 -17.32 -0.77 -8.96
N ALA A 131 -18.53 -1.21 -8.59
CA ALA A 131 -19.71 -0.36 -8.66
C ALA A 131 -19.90 0.47 -7.38
N LEU A 132 -19.39 -0.01 -6.23
CA LEU A 132 -19.63 0.60 -4.93
C LEU A 132 -18.32 0.87 -4.17
N ASP A 133 -18.31 1.93 -3.38
CA ASP A 133 -17.28 2.15 -2.36
C ASP A 133 -17.41 1.10 -1.24
N PHE A 134 -16.26 0.67 -0.69
CA PHE A 134 -16.23 -0.40 0.31
C PHE A 134 -17.04 -0.03 1.57
N GLY A 135 -17.90 -0.94 2.00
CA GLY A 135 -18.71 -0.76 3.22
C GLY A 135 -19.87 0.22 3.07
N THR A 136 -20.14 0.73 1.85
CA THR A 136 -21.21 1.69 1.60
C THR A 136 -22.12 1.25 0.45
N THR A 137 -23.15 2.05 0.17
CA THR A 137 -24.01 1.92 -1.02
C THR A 137 -23.75 3.03 -2.05
N ALA A 138 -22.72 3.86 -1.85
CA ALA A 138 -22.35 4.92 -2.77
C ALA A 138 -21.61 4.36 -3.99
N GLU A 139 -21.70 5.06 -5.12
CA GLU A 139 -20.95 4.72 -6.34
C GLU A 139 -19.45 4.77 -6.07
N ASN A 140 -18.69 3.86 -6.69
CA ASN A 140 -17.25 3.83 -6.48
C ASN A 140 -16.56 5.05 -7.11
N THR A 141 -15.87 5.82 -6.29
CA THR A 141 -15.11 7.00 -6.73
C THR A 141 -13.60 6.77 -6.75
N GLN A 142 -13.14 5.67 -6.14
CA GLN A 142 -11.72 5.42 -5.88
C GLN A 142 -11.03 4.54 -6.93
N ALA A 143 -11.75 4.17 -8.00
CA ALA A 143 -11.25 3.38 -9.13
C ALA A 143 -10.52 2.08 -8.71
N ASN A 144 -11.06 1.35 -7.72
CA ASN A 144 -10.33 0.23 -7.12
C ASN A 144 -10.03 -0.88 -8.14
N GLN A 145 -8.79 -1.39 -8.09
CA GLN A 145 -8.36 -2.55 -8.84
C GLN A 145 -7.59 -3.52 -7.95
N PHE A 146 -7.84 -4.81 -8.13
CA PHE A 146 -7.26 -5.88 -7.33
C PHE A 146 -6.33 -6.75 -8.18
N PHE A 147 -5.23 -7.18 -7.58
CA PHE A 147 -4.17 -7.94 -8.24
C PHE A 147 -3.76 -9.15 -7.40
N GLU A 148 -3.40 -10.24 -8.08
CA GLU A 148 -2.55 -11.28 -7.54
C GLU A 148 -1.10 -10.97 -7.95
N VAL A 149 -0.24 -10.82 -6.95
CA VAL A 149 1.20 -10.58 -7.12
C VAL A 149 1.94 -11.85 -6.74
N ARG A 150 2.51 -12.53 -7.72
CA ARG A 150 3.40 -13.68 -7.50
C ARG A 150 4.84 -13.21 -7.58
N LEU A 151 5.55 -13.27 -6.46
CA LEU A 151 7.01 -13.02 -6.44
C LEU A 151 7.80 -14.26 -6.86
N THR A 152 7.27 -15.44 -6.49
CA THR A 152 7.71 -16.78 -6.91
C THR A 152 6.47 -17.69 -6.94
N ASP A 153 6.63 -18.96 -7.35
CA ASP A 153 5.52 -19.92 -7.37
C ASP A 153 4.88 -20.18 -6.00
N THR A 154 5.64 -20.00 -4.91
CA THR A 154 5.18 -20.23 -3.53
C THR A 154 4.95 -18.94 -2.73
N LYS A 155 5.32 -17.78 -3.29
CA LYS A 155 5.18 -16.47 -2.64
C LYS A 155 4.17 -15.62 -3.38
N ILE A 156 2.94 -15.66 -2.90
CA ILE A 156 1.79 -14.95 -3.47
C ILE A 156 1.25 -13.97 -2.43
N VAL A 157 1.09 -12.71 -2.83
CA VAL A 157 0.39 -11.67 -2.08
C VAL A 157 -0.70 -11.07 -2.96
N TYR A 158 -1.74 -10.53 -2.34
CA TYR A 158 -2.80 -9.82 -3.05
C TYR A 158 -2.62 -8.32 -2.84
N ALA A 159 -2.85 -7.54 -3.89
CA ALA A 159 -2.77 -6.09 -3.82
C ALA A 159 -4.10 -5.46 -4.23
N GLU A 160 -4.44 -4.36 -3.60
CA GLU A 160 -5.49 -3.44 -4.01
C GLU A 160 -4.83 -2.10 -4.32
N GLY A 161 -5.10 -1.55 -5.50
CA GLY A 161 -4.79 -0.18 -5.87
C GLY A 161 -6.06 0.65 -5.86
N TYR A 162 -6.02 1.85 -5.28
CA TYR A 162 -7.12 2.81 -5.36
C TYR A 162 -6.61 4.24 -5.24
N VAL A 163 -7.36 5.21 -5.77
CA VAL A 163 -7.06 6.63 -5.65
C VAL A 163 -7.96 7.33 -4.64
N ASP A 164 -7.40 8.33 -3.97
CA ASP A 164 -8.16 9.43 -3.38
C ASP A 164 -7.80 10.66 -4.22
N ASP A 165 -8.77 11.24 -4.92
CA ASP A 165 -8.50 12.34 -5.87
C ASP A 165 -8.11 13.66 -5.18
N GLY A 166 -8.25 13.74 -3.85
CA GLY A 166 -7.96 14.93 -3.05
C GLY A 166 -8.91 16.12 -3.28
N GLY A 167 -9.88 15.98 -4.19
CA GLY A 167 -10.82 17.03 -4.60
C GLY A 167 -10.16 18.41 -4.78
N ASN A 168 -10.74 19.43 -4.15
CA ASN A 168 -10.22 20.81 -4.18
C ASN A 168 -9.03 21.04 -3.22
N GLN A 169 -8.58 20.02 -2.49
CA GLN A 169 -7.61 20.14 -1.40
C GLN A 169 -6.20 19.66 -1.78
N GLY A 170 -6.01 19.05 -2.96
CA GLY A 170 -4.70 18.66 -3.43
C GLY A 170 -4.73 17.70 -4.63
N PRO A 171 -3.56 17.25 -5.12
CA PRO A 171 -3.43 16.38 -6.28
C PRO A 171 -3.79 14.91 -6.01
N GLY A 172 -4.38 14.63 -4.85
CA GLY A 172 -4.76 13.29 -4.44
C GLY A 172 -3.58 12.37 -4.07
N THR A 173 -3.93 11.12 -3.80
CA THR A 173 -2.99 10.05 -3.47
C THR A 173 -3.36 8.76 -4.17
N THR A 174 -2.35 7.92 -4.38
CA THR A 174 -2.49 6.54 -4.86
C THR A 174 -2.14 5.61 -3.72
N THR A 175 -3.07 4.74 -3.33
CA THR A 175 -2.85 3.75 -2.27
C THR A 175 -2.66 2.36 -2.87
N TYR A 176 -1.69 1.61 -2.32
CA TYR A 176 -1.50 0.18 -2.56
C TYR A 176 -1.60 -0.57 -1.25
N GLN A 177 -2.62 -1.41 -1.08
CA GLN A 177 -2.78 -2.27 0.10
C GLN A 177 -2.45 -3.71 -0.25
N PHE A 178 -1.55 -4.32 0.50
CA PHE A 178 -1.10 -5.70 0.31
C PHE A 178 -1.60 -6.61 1.44
N THR A 179 -2.22 -7.73 1.09
CA THR A 179 -2.77 -8.72 2.02
C THR A 179 -2.33 -10.14 1.67
N LEU A 180 -2.19 -10.99 2.70
CA LEU A 180 -1.80 -12.40 2.54
C LEU A 180 -2.90 -13.26 1.90
N THR A 181 -4.16 -12.87 2.05
CA THR A 181 -5.33 -13.59 1.55
C THR A 181 -6.04 -12.81 0.46
N LYS A 182 -6.65 -13.53 -0.51
CA LYS A 182 -7.46 -12.90 -1.56
C LYS A 182 -8.61 -12.14 -0.87
N PRO A 183 -8.78 -10.83 -1.11
CA PRO A 183 -9.81 -10.03 -0.46
C PRO A 183 -11.20 -10.27 -1.09
N ALA A 184 -11.64 -11.52 -1.16
CA ALA A 184 -12.85 -11.94 -1.88
C ALA A 184 -14.12 -11.27 -1.34
N GLN A 185 -14.23 -11.10 -0.01
CA GLN A 185 -15.36 -10.41 0.60
C GLN A 185 -15.42 -8.93 0.18
N LYS A 186 -14.27 -8.25 0.14
CA LYS A 186 -14.18 -6.85 -0.28
C LYS A 186 -14.57 -6.70 -1.76
N ILE A 187 -13.96 -7.51 -2.64
CA ILE A 187 -14.29 -7.59 -4.07
C ILE A 187 -15.79 -7.79 -4.29
N ALA A 188 -16.41 -8.74 -3.58
CA ALA A 188 -17.84 -9.02 -3.70
C ALA A 188 -18.72 -7.87 -3.17
N SER A 189 -18.37 -7.29 -2.01
CA SER A 189 -19.13 -6.19 -1.41
C SER A 189 -19.15 -4.93 -2.28
N MET A 190 -18.03 -4.64 -2.95
CA MET A 190 -17.87 -3.52 -3.87
C MET A 190 -18.47 -3.81 -5.26
N ARG A 191 -18.94 -5.04 -5.50
CA ARG A 191 -19.49 -5.53 -6.77
C ARG A 191 -18.51 -5.34 -7.93
N CYS A 192 -17.24 -5.65 -7.69
CA CYS A 192 -16.23 -5.59 -8.73
C CYS A 192 -16.40 -6.71 -9.75
N LYS A 193 -15.98 -6.44 -10.99
CA LYS A 193 -15.88 -7.44 -12.05
C LYS A 193 -14.61 -8.26 -11.87
N GLU A 194 -14.73 -9.58 -11.73
CA GLU A 194 -13.58 -10.51 -11.70
C GLU A 194 -13.06 -10.84 -13.11
N PHE A 195 -11.78 -11.24 -13.21
CA PHE A 195 -11.07 -11.55 -14.46
C PHE A 195 -10.51 -12.97 -14.50
#